data_AF-A0A9P7EU97-F1
#
_entry.id   AF-A0A9P7EU97-F1
#
_cell.length_a   1.000
_cell.length_b   1.000
_cell.length_c   1.000
_cell.angle_alpha   90.00
_cell.angle_beta   90.00
_cell.angle_gamma   90.00
#
_symmetry.space_group_name_H-M   'P 1'
#
loop_
_entity.id
_entity.type
_entity.pdbx_description
1 polymer ?
#
loop_
_entity_poly.entity_id
_entity_poly.type
_entity_poly.pdbx_seq_one_letter_code
_entity_poly.pdbx_strand_id
1 'polypeptide(L)'
;MRARSDRFSISLSYHGDYRASFNDLPAEIVAIIIQYAAKPTFTQDEEYELMNLYSTARELCLVFRASRHVALPIMLHTVLLDFRNMPAFLRALHMQNEYAHTYPALRFEYTPYIRNIWFGERWGGRPSDAHVYSRFTSEPVSDLELIAPILLGASSLAIEFSCLDLLAFCVELAWSRMDDNIDRGCLPLPWNIKTLTLSRIICDSWDMARLASGSAFLASITHLIAIPPDEDDFTRPLSV
;
A
#
# COMPACT_ATOMS: atom_id res chain seq x y z
N MET A 1 14.42 -5.45 -33.01
CA MET A 1 14.24 -6.60 -32.10
C MET A 1 12.76 -6.94 -32.03
N ARG A 2 12.33 -8.08 -32.59
CA ARG A 2 10.93 -8.53 -32.58
C ARG A 2 10.59 -9.06 -31.19
N ALA A 3 9.64 -8.41 -30.50
CA ALA A 3 9.05 -8.95 -29.29
C ALA A 3 8.33 -10.27 -29.62
N ARG A 4 8.82 -11.38 -29.09
CA ARG A 4 8.05 -12.64 -29.07
C ARG A 4 6.90 -12.41 -28.09
N SER A 5 5.71 -12.26 -28.64
CA SER A 5 4.45 -12.32 -27.91
C SER A 5 4.24 -13.79 -27.52
N ASP A 6 4.59 -14.15 -26.28
CA ASP A 6 4.16 -15.42 -25.71
C ASP A 6 2.63 -15.40 -25.63
N ARG A 7 1.98 -16.15 -26.54
CA ARG A 7 0.53 -16.24 -26.66
C ARG A 7 0.02 -17.18 -25.57
N PHE A 8 -0.48 -16.63 -24.48
CA PHE A 8 -1.42 -17.33 -23.62
C PHE A 8 -2.81 -17.23 -24.24
N SER A 9 -3.48 -18.36 -24.43
CA SER A 9 -4.88 -18.39 -24.88
C SER A 9 -5.79 -18.47 -23.66
N ILE A 10 -6.50 -17.38 -23.39
CA ILE A 10 -7.61 -17.37 -22.43
C ILE A 10 -8.88 -17.50 -23.27
N SER A 11 -9.63 -18.59 -23.09
CA SER A 11 -10.92 -18.79 -23.75
C SER A 11 -12.05 -18.45 -22.80
N LEU A 12 -12.85 -17.45 -23.14
CA LEU A 12 -14.11 -17.17 -22.45
C LEU A 12 -15.20 -18.02 -23.12
N SER A 13 -15.73 -19.01 -22.41
CA SER A 13 -16.88 -19.79 -22.88
C SER A 13 -18.16 -19.11 -22.39
N TYR A 14 -18.90 -18.50 -23.31
CA TYR A 14 -20.31 -18.14 -23.08
C TYR A 14 -21.22 -19.26 -23.58
N HIS A 15 -22.44 -19.34 -23.05
CA HIS A 15 -23.38 -20.46 -23.21
C HIS A 15 -24.06 -20.48 -24.62
N GLY A 16 -23.24 -20.56 -25.67
CA GLY A 16 -23.59 -20.67 -27.08
C GLY A 16 -22.29 -20.71 -27.90
N ASP A 17 -22.23 -21.51 -28.97
CA ASP A 17 -21.06 -21.97 -29.74
C ASP A 17 -20.07 -20.92 -30.33
N TYR A 18 -20.06 -19.68 -29.85
CA TYR A 18 -19.11 -18.65 -30.23
C TYR A 18 -17.89 -18.64 -29.29
N ARG A 19 -16.79 -19.22 -29.74
CA ARG A 19 -15.47 -19.06 -29.12
C ARG A 19 -14.79 -17.79 -29.64
N ALA A 20 -14.99 -16.66 -28.98
CA ALA A 20 -14.12 -15.51 -29.17
C ALA A 20 -12.80 -15.74 -28.42
N SER A 21 -11.64 -15.63 -29.09
CA SER A 21 -10.37 -15.66 -28.39
C SER A 21 -10.11 -14.30 -27.77
N PHE A 22 -9.58 -14.28 -26.55
CA PHE A 22 -9.08 -13.04 -25.94
C PHE A 22 -7.97 -12.38 -26.78
N ASN A 23 -7.30 -13.17 -27.64
CA ASN A 23 -6.30 -12.70 -28.59
C ASN A 23 -6.88 -11.90 -29.77
N ASP A 24 -8.19 -12.00 -30.02
CA ASP A 24 -8.86 -11.30 -31.12
C ASP A 24 -9.37 -9.91 -30.70
N LEU A 25 -9.24 -9.58 -29.40
CA LEU A 25 -9.64 -8.28 -28.87
C LEU A 25 -8.56 -7.21 -29.11
N PRO A 26 -8.94 -5.97 -29.45
CA PRO A 26 -8.02 -4.85 -29.45
C PRO A 26 -7.37 -4.67 -28.07
N ALA A 27 -6.10 -4.26 -28.05
CA ALA A 27 -5.33 -4.11 -26.82
C ALA A 27 -5.98 -3.13 -25.83
N GLU A 28 -6.67 -2.11 -26.35
CA GLU A 28 -7.42 -1.12 -25.58
C GLU A 28 -8.58 -1.76 -24.81
N ILE A 29 -9.31 -2.68 -25.45
CA ILE A 29 -10.43 -3.40 -24.82
C ILE A 29 -9.90 -4.35 -23.74
N VAL A 30 -8.81 -5.07 -24.03
CA VAL A 30 -8.14 -5.91 -23.05
C VAL A 30 -7.69 -5.10 -21.84
N ALA A 31 -7.10 -3.93 -22.06
CA ALA A 31 -6.68 -3.05 -20.99
C ALA A 31 -7.88 -2.61 -20.13
N ILE A 32 -9.00 -2.20 -20.74
CA ILE A 32 -10.22 -1.82 -20.00
C ILE A 32 -10.75 -2.99 -19.15
N ILE A 33 -10.79 -4.21 -19.69
CA ILE A 33 -11.22 -5.41 -18.96
C ILE A 33 -10.33 -5.63 -17.74
N ILE A 34 -9.01 -5.57 -17.92
CA ILE A 34 -8.04 -5.74 -16.83
C ILE A 34 -8.20 -4.63 -15.79
N GLN A 35 -8.35 -3.37 -16.22
CA GLN A 35 -8.54 -2.25 -15.30
C GLN A 35 -9.82 -2.41 -14.48
N TYR A 36 -10.91 -2.85 -15.10
CA TYR A 36 -12.16 -3.11 -14.42
C TYR A 36 -12.02 -4.24 -13.40
N ALA A 37 -11.42 -5.37 -13.81
CA ALA A 37 -11.19 -6.51 -12.94
C ALA A 37 -10.23 -6.18 -11.78
N ALA A 38 -9.27 -5.28 -11.98
CA ALA A 38 -8.29 -4.86 -10.98
C ALA A 38 -8.87 -3.96 -9.86
N LYS A 39 -10.11 -3.48 -9.98
CA LYS A 39 -10.74 -2.67 -8.93
C LYS A 39 -11.12 -3.57 -7.75
N PRO A 40 -10.61 -3.29 -6.53
CA PRO A 40 -11.04 -4.04 -5.36
C PRO A 40 -12.51 -3.73 -5.09
N THR A 41 -13.31 -4.79 -4.90
CA THR A 41 -14.70 -4.66 -4.50
C THR A 41 -14.78 -5.11 -3.05
N PHE A 42 -15.22 -4.22 -2.17
CA PHE A 42 -15.29 -4.48 -0.73
C PHE A 42 -16.68 -4.98 -0.28
N THR A 43 -17.47 -5.52 -1.21
CA THR A 43 -18.80 -6.10 -0.96
C THR A 43 -18.65 -7.48 -0.31
N GLN A 44 -19.51 -7.79 0.66
CA GLN A 44 -19.49 -9.05 1.43
C GLN A 44 -20.47 -10.11 0.90
N ASP A 45 -20.96 -9.99 -0.33
CA ASP A 45 -21.98 -10.89 -0.86
C ASP A 45 -21.39 -12.27 -1.19
N GLU A 46 -22.02 -13.34 -0.71
CA GLU A 46 -21.57 -14.74 -0.90
C GLU A 46 -21.49 -15.15 -2.39
N GLU A 47 -22.31 -14.56 -3.26
CA GLU A 47 -22.22 -14.75 -4.73
C GLU A 47 -20.90 -14.23 -5.33
N TYR A 48 -20.20 -13.33 -4.62
CA TYR A 48 -18.99 -12.68 -5.09
C TYR A 48 -17.75 -13.59 -5.03
N GLU A 49 -17.71 -14.59 -4.13
CA GLU A 49 -16.57 -15.51 -4.02
C GLU A 49 -16.39 -16.36 -5.30
N LEU A 50 -17.49 -16.67 -5.99
CA LEU A 50 -17.47 -17.46 -7.23
C LEU A 50 -16.99 -16.66 -8.44
N MET A 51 -17.04 -15.32 -8.39
CA MET A 51 -16.71 -14.40 -9.50
C MET A 51 -15.78 -13.28 -9.05
N ASN A 52 -14.77 -13.59 -8.24
CA ASN A 52 -13.81 -12.62 -7.76
C ASN A 52 -12.86 -12.16 -8.89
N LEU A 53 -13.32 -11.19 -9.67
CA LEU A 53 -12.58 -10.59 -10.80
C LEU A 53 -11.23 -10.01 -10.36
N TYR A 54 -11.16 -9.51 -9.12
CA TYR A 54 -9.92 -9.00 -8.55
C TYR A 54 -8.86 -10.09 -8.40
N SER A 55 -9.26 -11.31 -8.00
CA SER A 55 -8.38 -12.47 -8.00
C SER A 55 -7.84 -12.78 -9.39
N THR A 56 -8.70 -12.77 -10.41
CA THR A 56 -8.27 -12.97 -11.81
C THR A 56 -7.27 -11.92 -12.27
N ALA A 57 -7.52 -10.63 -11.99
CA ALA A 57 -6.59 -9.56 -12.33
C ALA A 57 -5.23 -9.74 -11.64
N ARG A 58 -5.25 -10.16 -10.37
CA ARG A 58 -4.03 -10.48 -9.61
C ARG A 58 -3.24 -11.61 -10.25
N GLU A 59 -3.89 -12.71 -10.63
CA GLU A 59 -3.22 -13.83 -11.31
C GLU A 59 -2.64 -13.40 -12.67
N LEU A 60 -3.36 -12.55 -13.42
CA LEU A 60 -2.86 -11.99 -14.68
C LEU A 60 -1.60 -11.14 -14.50
N CYS A 61 -1.46 -10.41 -13.38
CA CYS A 61 -0.24 -9.66 -13.04
C CYS A 61 0.99 -10.55 -12.84
N LEU A 62 0.80 -11.82 -12.47
CA LEU A 62 1.88 -12.78 -12.25
C LEU A 62 2.42 -13.34 -13.57
N VAL A 63 1.53 -13.54 -14.56
CA VAL A 63 1.88 -14.20 -15.82
C VAL A 63 2.20 -13.23 -16.96
N PHE A 64 1.63 -12.01 -16.97
CA PHE A 64 1.77 -11.10 -18.10
C PHE A 64 2.20 -9.69 -17.72
N ARG A 65 3.31 -9.24 -18.31
CA ARG A 65 3.89 -7.91 -18.06
C ARG A 65 2.93 -6.78 -18.39
N ALA A 66 2.25 -6.83 -19.53
CA ALA A 66 1.34 -5.74 -19.91
C ALA A 66 0.16 -5.67 -18.93
N SER A 67 -0.40 -6.81 -18.53
CA SER A 67 -1.45 -6.86 -17.51
C SER A 67 -0.98 -6.23 -16.21
N ARG A 68 0.24 -6.55 -15.76
CA ARG A 68 0.84 -5.96 -14.56
C ARG A 68 0.86 -4.42 -14.63
N HIS A 69 1.35 -3.84 -15.72
CA HIS A 69 1.43 -2.39 -15.87
C HIS A 69 0.05 -1.71 -15.96
N VAL A 70 -0.99 -2.45 -16.36
CA VAL A 70 -2.36 -1.94 -16.45
C VAL A 70 -3.10 -2.07 -15.11
N ALA A 71 -2.97 -3.21 -14.43
CA ALA A 71 -3.71 -3.53 -13.22
C ALA A 71 -3.06 -2.94 -11.95
N LEU A 72 -1.74 -3.04 -11.78
CA LEU A 72 -1.08 -2.59 -10.55
C LEU A 72 -1.35 -1.13 -10.18
N PRO A 73 -1.39 -0.15 -11.11
CA PRO A 73 -1.77 1.22 -10.77
C PRO A 73 -3.12 1.33 -10.06
N ILE A 74 -4.08 0.47 -10.42
CA ILE A 74 -5.43 0.46 -9.86
C ILE A 74 -5.44 -0.31 -8.54
N MET A 75 -4.80 -1.47 -8.50
CA MET A 75 -4.73 -2.31 -7.29
C MET A 75 -3.97 -1.63 -6.15
N LEU A 76 -2.91 -0.88 -6.46
CA LEU A 76 -2.07 -0.17 -5.48
C LEU A 76 -2.65 1.17 -5.05
N HIS A 77 -3.69 1.68 -5.71
CA HIS A 77 -4.26 3.00 -5.41
C HIS A 77 -4.63 3.14 -3.92
N THR A 78 -5.19 2.08 -3.34
CA THR A 78 -5.52 2.00 -1.92
C THR A 78 -4.92 0.73 -1.34
N VAL A 79 -3.98 0.87 -0.39
CA VAL A 79 -3.32 -0.26 0.26
C VAL A 79 -3.77 -0.34 1.72
N LEU A 80 -4.25 -1.52 2.13
CA LEU A 80 -4.60 -1.82 3.51
C LEU A 80 -3.47 -2.69 4.10
N LEU A 81 -2.67 -2.11 4.98
CA LEU A 81 -1.53 -2.76 5.60
C LEU A 81 -1.81 -3.04 7.07
N ASP A 82 -2.20 -4.29 7.35
CA ASP A 82 -2.20 -4.78 8.72
C ASP A 82 -0.88 -5.46 9.10
N PHE A 83 -0.69 -5.71 10.39
CA PHE A 83 0.52 -6.38 10.89
C PHE A 83 0.72 -7.79 10.32
N ARG A 84 -0.34 -8.46 9.84
CA ARG A 84 -0.25 -9.81 9.27
C ARG A 84 0.29 -9.76 7.85
N ASN A 85 -0.08 -8.74 7.10
CA ASN A 85 0.27 -8.53 5.71
C ASN A 85 1.54 -7.69 5.52
N MET A 86 1.98 -6.96 6.56
CA MET A 86 3.21 -6.15 6.55
C MET A 86 4.45 -6.91 6.05
N PRO A 87 4.77 -8.12 6.56
CA PRO A 87 5.97 -8.81 6.11
C PRO A 87 5.90 -9.23 4.64
N ALA A 88 4.70 -9.55 4.12
CA ALA A 88 4.52 -9.87 2.71
C ALA A 88 4.70 -8.63 1.83
N PHE A 89 4.22 -7.48 2.29
CA PHE A 89 4.41 -6.21 1.60
C PHE A 89 5.89 -5.82 1.54
N LEU A 90 6.61 -5.86 2.69
CA LEU A 90 8.04 -5.58 2.76
C LEU A 90 8.85 -6.51 1.84
N ARG A 91 8.57 -7.83 1.86
CA ARG A 91 9.19 -8.78 0.93
C ARG A 91 8.97 -8.39 -0.52
N ALA A 92 7.76 -7.94 -0.89
CA ALA A 92 7.50 -7.49 -2.24
C ALA A 92 8.34 -6.24 -2.60
N LEU A 93 8.54 -5.31 -1.68
CA LEU A 93 9.40 -4.13 -1.91
C LEU A 93 10.87 -4.52 -2.10
N HIS A 94 11.39 -5.42 -1.26
CA HIS A 94 12.73 -5.99 -1.42
C HIS A 94 12.90 -6.63 -2.79
N MET A 95 11.93 -7.45 -3.23
CA MET A 95 11.94 -8.04 -4.56
C MET A 95 11.93 -6.99 -5.68
N GLN A 96 11.15 -5.91 -5.55
CA GLN A 96 11.15 -4.82 -6.55
C GLN A 96 12.50 -4.11 -6.62
N ASN A 97 13.17 -3.93 -5.47
CA ASN A 97 14.51 -3.34 -5.42
C ASN A 97 15.56 -4.27 -6.07
N GLU A 98 15.48 -5.58 -5.83
CA GLU A 98 16.34 -6.56 -6.51
C GLU A 98 16.10 -6.57 -8.03
N TYR A 99 14.82 -6.53 -8.46
CA TYR A 99 14.47 -6.46 -9.87
C TYR A 99 15.00 -5.21 -10.58
N ALA A 100 15.25 -4.11 -9.85
CA ALA A 100 15.91 -2.95 -10.43
C ALA A 100 17.29 -3.26 -11.03
N HIS A 101 17.96 -4.27 -10.49
CA HIS A 101 19.31 -4.66 -10.87
C HIS A 101 19.31 -5.91 -11.76
N THR A 102 18.55 -6.93 -11.36
CA THR A 102 18.62 -8.26 -12.00
C THR A 102 17.65 -8.43 -13.16
N TYR A 103 16.43 -7.88 -13.04
CA TYR A 103 15.35 -8.08 -14.01
C TYR A 103 14.53 -6.79 -14.24
N PRO A 104 15.09 -5.76 -14.91
CA PRO A 104 14.43 -4.46 -15.05
C PRO A 104 13.06 -4.52 -15.74
N ALA A 105 12.82 -5.54 -16.56
CA ALA A 105 11.54 -5.77 -17.22
C ALA A 105 10.42 -6.21 -16.26
N LEU A 106 10.76 -6.74 -15.09
CA LEU A 106 9.81 -7.19 -14.06
C LEU A 106 9.60 -6.14 -12.97
N ARG A 107 10.50 -5.15 -12.86
CA ARG A 107 10.40 -4.05 -11.91
C ARG A 107 9.13 -3.23 -12.16
N PHE A 108 8.44 -2.91 -11.08
CA PHE A 108 7.34 -1.98 -11.02
C PHE A 108 7.52 -1.09 -9.79
N GLU A 109 7.58 0.22 -9.99
CA GLU A 109 7.76 1.18 -8.90
C GLU A 109 6.42 1.46 -8.22
N TYR A 110 6.28 1.11 -6.94
CA TYR A 110 4.99 1.14 -6.25
C TYR A 110 4.61 2.55 -5.81
N THR A 111 5.59 3.31 -5.31
CA THR A 111 5.43 4.65 -4.73
C THR A 111 4.51 5.61 -5.51
N PRO A 112 4.68 5.81 -6.83
CA PRO A 112 3.84 6.79 -7.56
C PRO A 112 2.36 6.40 -7.68
N TYR A 113 2.02 5.13 -7.46
CA TYR A 113 0.66 4.62 -7.62
C TYR A 113 -0.10 4.46 -6.30
N ILE A 114 0.59 4.48 -5.16
CA ILE A 114 -0.05 4.38 -3.86
C ILE A 114 -0.53 5.77 -3.43
N ARG A 115 -1.86 5.94 -3.36
CA ARG A 115 -2.49 7.22 -3.01
C ARG A 115 -3.04 7.22 -1.59
N ASN A 116 -3.65 6.11 -1.21
CA ASN A 116 -4.26 5.93 0.09
C ASN A 116 -3.61 4.74 0.78
N ILE A 117 -3.14 4.95 2.00
CA ILE A 117 -2.64 3.87 2.84
C ILE A 117 -3.46 3.85 4.11
N TRP A 118 -3.87 2.66 4.51
CA TRP A 118 -4.27 2.40 5.87
C TRP A 118 -3.20 1.51 6.53
N PHE A 119 -2.79 1.83 7.75
CA PHE A 119 -1.79 1.10 8.52
C PHE A 119 -2.25 0.87 9.97
N GLY A 120 -2.33 -0.37 10.43
CA GLY A 120 -2.73 -0.68 11.82
C GLY A 120 -3.26 -2.10 12.00
N GLU A 121 -3.91 -2.42 13.10
CA GLU A 121 -4.63 -3.69 13.26
C GLU A 121 -6.08 -3.57 12.80
N ARG A 122 -6.49 -4.44 11.86
CA ARG A 122 -7.86 -4.46 11.36
C ARG A 122 -8.73 -5.21 12.38
N TRP A 123 -9.45 -4.45 13.20
CA TRP A 123 -10.64 -4.85 13.96
C TRP A 123 -10.38 -5.84 15.11
N GLY A 124 -10.64 -5.40 16.35
CA GLY A 124 -10.93 -6.28 17.48
C GLY A 124 -9.77 -7.07 18.09
N GLY A 125 -8.55 -6.92 17.57
CA GLY A 125 -7.32 -7.24 18.28
C GLY A 125 -7.00 -6.13 19.28
N ARG A 126 -6.83 -6.51 20.55
CA ARG A 126 -6.22 -5.59 21.53
C ARG A 126 -4.76 -5.46 21.11
N PRO A 127 -4.21 -4.25 21.01
CA PRO A 127 -2.80 -4.09 20.69
C PRO A 127 -2.01 -4.94 21.68
N SER A 128 -1.36 -5.99 21.18
CA SER A 128 -0.36 -6.69 21.97
C SER A 128 0.74 -5.67 22.19
N ASP A 129 1.17 -5.47 23.44
CA ASP A 129 2.30 -4.59 23.80
C ASP A 129 3.62 -4.93 23.08
N ALA A 130 3.62 -5.94 22.21
CA ALA A 130 4.66 -6.15 21.22
C ALA A 130 4.83 -4.88 20.37
N HIS A 131 5.91 -4.15 20.64
CA HIS A 131 6.36 -3.00 19.86
C HIS A 131 6.18 -3.27 18.36
N VAL A 132 5.51 -2.35 17.64
CA VAL A 132 5.31 -2.42 16.18
C VAL A 132 6.64 -2.72 15.45
N TYR A 133 7.76 -2.24 16.01
CA TYR A 133 9.12 -2.53 15.58
C TYR A 133 9.51 -4.01 15.55
N SER A 134 8.99 -4.83 16.48
CA SER A 134 9.23 -6.28 16.52
C SER A 134 8.62 -7.05 15.34
N ARG A 135 7.76 -6.40 14.55
CA ARG A 135 7.07 -6.97 13.38
C ARG A 135 7.79 -6.69 12.05
N PHE A 136 8.79 -5.82 12.06
CA PHE A 136 9.73 -5.69 10.96
C PHE A 136 10.66 -6.90 10.91
N THR A 137 11.36 -7.14 9.80
CA THR A 137 12.26 -8.28 9.67
C THR A 137 13.50 -8.10 10.57
N SER A 138 14.48 -9.00 10.49
CA SER A 138 15.72 -8.92 11.26
C SER A 138 16.53 -7.63 11.04
N GLU A 139 16.22 -6.87 9.98
CA GLU A 139 16.87 -5.59 9.64
C GLU A 139 15.86 -4.43 9.63
N PRO A 140 15.43 -3.94 10.82
CA PRO A 140 14.35 -2.96 10.91
C PRO A 140 14.70 -1.64 10.22
N VAL A 141 15.96 -1.20 10.26
CA VAL A 141 16.37 0.04 9.59
C VAL A 141 16.19 -0.09 8.07
N SER A 142 16.71 -1.16 7.46
CA SER A 142 16.58 -1.43 6.02
C SER A 142 15.11 -1.48 5.57
N ASP A 143 14.24 -2.11 6.35
CA ASP A 143 12.81 -2.17 6.04
C ASP A 143 12.12 -0.80 6.15
N LEU A 144 12.50 -0.01 7.16
CA LEU A 144 11.99 1.33 7.36
C LEU A 144 12.41 2.28 6.23
N GLU A 145 13.63 2.14 5.74
CA GLU A 145 14.11 2.88 4.57
C GLU A 145 13.34 2.55 3.29
N LEU A 146 12.82 1.33 3.16
CA LEU A 146 11.99 0.93 2.03
C LEU A 146 10.53 1.39 2.14
N ILE A 147 9.96 1.36 3.35
CA ILE A 147 8.55 1.70 3.56
C ILE A 147 8.33 3.20 3.69
N ALA A 148 9.30 3.96 4.22
CA ALA A 148 9.15 5.40 4.47
C ALA A 148 8.78 6.18 3.19
N PRO A 149 9.43 5.99 2.02
CA PRO A 149 9.04 6.69 0.80
C PRO A 149 7.61 6.39 0.35
N ILE A 150 7.10 5.19 0.66
CA ILE A 150 5.75 4.78 0.29
C ILE A 150 4.73 5.40 1.24
N LEU A 151 4.96 5.30 2.55
CA LEU A 151 4.09 5.91 3.55
C LEU A 151 4.01 7.42 3.36
N LEU A 152 5.15 8.08 3.20
CA LEU A 152 5.24 9.53 3.05
C LEU A 152 4.83 10.03 1.66
N GLY A 153 4.91 9.18 0.62
CA GLY A 153 4.49 9.52 -0.74
C GLY A 153 2.98 9.49 -0.97
N ALA A 154 2.23 8.80 -0.10
CA ALA A 154 0.77 8.74 -0.18
C ALA A 154 0.14 10.11 0.04
N SER A 155 -0.99 10.38 -0.63
CA SER A 155 -1.76 11.62 -0.43
C SER A 155 -2.65 11.56 0.82
N SER A 156 -3.10 10.36 1.19
CA SER A 156 -3.93 10.11 2.37
C SER A 156 -3.36 8.94 3.16
N LEU A 157 -3.09 9.15 4.44
CA LEU A 157 -2.63 8.13 5.36
C LEU A 157 -3.64 7.99 6.50
N ALA A 158 -4.17 6.79 6.68
CA ALA A 158 -4.88 6.38 7.88
C ALA A 158 -3.96 5.49 8.71
N ILE A 159 -3.83 5.77 9.99
CA ILE A 159 -2.93 5.03 10.87
C ILE A 159 -3.56 4.83 12.24
N GLU A 160 -3.39 3.65 12.82
CA GLU A 160 -3.74 3.40 14.22
C GLU A 160 -2.78 4.17 15.14
N PHE A 161 -3.31 4.76 16.22
CA PHE A 161 -2.52 5.60 17.12
C PHE A 161 -1.28 4.89 17.67
N SER A 162 -1.37 3.59 17.95
CA SER A 162 -0.25 2.73 18.38
C SER A 162 0.92 2.64 17.39
N CYS A 163 0.69 3.03 16.13
CA CYS A 163 1.67 3.03 15.06
C CYS A 163 2.28 4.41 14.79
N LEU A 164 1.95 5.43 15.59
CA LEU A 164 2.47 6.79 15.38
C LEU A 164 3.99 6.88 15.52
N ASP A 165 4.61 6.06 16.37
CA ASP A 165 6.07 6.03 16.50
C ASP A 165 6.76 5.63 15.18
N LEU A 166 6.16 4.71 14.43
CA LEU A 166 6.64 4.31 13.11
C LEU A 166 6.58 5.49 12.13
N LEU A 167 5.46 6.23 12.12
CA LEU A 167 5.32 7.41 11.29
C LEU A 167 6.32 8.49 11.68
N ALA A 168 6.51 8.73 12.98
CA ALA A 168 7.50 9.66 13.50
C ALA A 168 8.91 9.29 13.03
N PHE A 169 9.27 8.00 13.11
CA PHE A 169 10.55 7.50 12.60
C PHE A 169 10.70 7.71 11.10
N CYS A 170 9.68 7.41 10.29
CA CYS A 170 9.71 7.62 8.84
C CYS A 170 9.93 9.10 8.49
N VAL A 171 9.26 10.01 9.21
CA VAL A 171 9.40 11.45 9.02
C VAL A 171 10.80 11.93 9.39
N GLU A 172 11.33 11.52 10.54
CA GLU A 172 12.71 11.84 10.96
C GLU A 172 13.74 11.31 9.96
N LEU A 173 13.58 10.07 9.49
CA LEU A 173 14.46 9.46 8.48
C LEU A 173 14.42 10.22 7.15
N ALA A 174 13.25 10.65 6.70
CA ALA A 174 13.10 11.42 5.47
C ALA A 174 13.66 12.84 5.61
N TRP A 175 13.52 13.44 6.79
CA TRP A 175 14.04 14.76 7.10
C TRP A 175 15.56 14.78 7.14
N SER A 176 16.20 13.82 7.81
CA SER A 176 17.67 13.75 7.89
C SER A 176 18.32 13.62 6.50
N ARG A 177 17.68 12.88 5.58
CA ARG A 177 18.12 12.78 4.18
C ARG A 177 17.95 14.07 3.38
N MET A 178 17.04 14.95 3.80
CA MET A 178 16.89 16.28 3.20
C MET A 178 18.04 17.19 3.64
N ASP A 179 18.41 17.14 4.92
CA ASP A 179 19.52 17.92 5.49
C ASP A 179 20.85 17.67 4.76
N ASP A 180 21.13 16.41 4.41
CA ASP A 180 22.31 16.02 3.62
C ASP A 180 22.33 16.60 2.19
N ASN A 181 21.20 17.10 1.69
CA ASN A 181 21.02 17.59 0.32
C ASN A 181 20.75 19.11 0.24
N ILE A 182 20.79 19.85 1.35
CA ILE A 182 20.42 21.28 1.45
C ILE A 182 21.30 22.19 0.57
N ASP A 183 22.49 21.76 0.16
CA ASP A 183 23.38 22.51 -0.74
C ASP A 183 22.77 22.79 -2.14
N ARG A 184 21.60 22.22 -2.49
CA ARG A 184 20.99 22.30 -3.83
C ARG A 184 19.74 23.18 -3.97
N GLY A 185 19.40 23.98 -2.97
CA GLY A 185 18.25 24.91 -3.02
C GLY A 185 16.91 24.28 -2.60
N CYS A 186 15.81 25.05 -2.72
CA CYS A 186 14.46 24.69 -2.21
C CYS A 186 13.93 23.37 -2.78
N LEU A 187 14.29 22.26 -2.15
CA LEU A 187 13.73 20.96 -2.45
C LEU A 187 12.29 20.88 -1.93
N PRO A 188 11.38 20.21 -2.66
CA PRO A 188 10.05 19.92 -2.13
C PRO A 188 10.17 19.12 -0.84
N LEU A 189 9.20 19.28 0.07
CA LEU A 189 9.13 18.47 1.30
C LEU A 189 9.17 16.98 0.93
N PRO A 190 9.81 16.12 1.75
CA PRO A 190 10.01 14.72 1.42
C PRO A 190 8.74 13.87 1.61
N TRP A 191 7.60 14.51 1.86
CA TRP A 191 6.29 13.88 2.04
C TRP A 191 5.20 14.62 1.25
N ASN A 192 4.17 13.88 0.86
CA ASN A 192 3.01 14.33 0.09
C ASN A 192 1.68 14.11 0.82
N ILE A 193 1.71 13.68 2.07
CA ILE A 193 0.50 13.42 2.87
C ILE A 193 -0.26 14.75 3.08
N LYS A 194 -1.53 14.78 2.70
CA LYS A 194 -2.45 15.92 2.89
C LYS A 194 -3.57 15.59 3.87
N THR A 195 -3.94 14.32 3.94
CA THR A 195 -4.95 13.82 4.87
C THR A 195 -4.32 12.81 5.81
N LEU A 196 -4.37 13.07 7.10
CA LEU A 196 -3.97 12.13 8.15
C LEU A 196 -5.22 11.72 8.94
N THR A 197 -5.50 10.42 8.97
CA THR A 197 -6.57 9.84 9.79
C THR A 197 -5.96 9.05 10.92
N LEU A 198 -6.29 9.38 12.16
CA LEU A 198 -5.84 8.69 13.36
C LEU A 198 -6.99 7.89 13.93
N SER A 199 -6.83 6.57 14.07
CA SER A 199 -7.83 5.72 14.72
C SER A 199 -7.37 5.26 16.10
N ARG A 200 -8.33 5.01 17.01
CA ARG A 200 -8.08 4.51 18.38
C ARG A 200 -7.14 5.41 19.16
N ILE A 201 -7.47 6.70 19.23
CA ILE A 201 -6.70 7.68 19.99
C ILE A 201 -6.85 7.36 21.49
N ILE A 202 -5.76 6.95 22.13
CA ILE A 202 -5.74 6.49 23.54
C ILE A 202 -4.94 7.46 24.45
N CYS A 203 -4.15 8.38 23.89
CA CYS A 203 -3.25 9.23 24.68
C CYS A 203 -3.23 10.69 24.24
N ASP A 204 -3.07 11.59 25.22
CA ASP A 204 -2.99 13.05 25.03
C ASP A 204 -1.59 13.52 24.61
N SER A 205 -0.55 12.69 24.80
CA SER A 205 0.84 13.08 24.50
C SER A 205 1.36 12.45 23.21
N TRP A 206 1.38 13.24 22.15
CA TRP A 206 2.05 12.92 20.90
C TRP A 206 3.34 13.75 20.77
N ASP A 207 4.49 13.12 21.04
CA ASP A 207 5.79 13.82 21.08
C ASP A 207 6.30 14.27 19.70
N MET A 208 5.69 13.83 18.60
CA MET A 208 6.13 14.19 17.24
C MET A 208 6.14 15.70 16.99
N ALA A 209 5.21 16.44 17.60
CA ALA A 209 5.18 17.91 17.48
C ALA A 209 6.37 18.62 18.15
N ARG A 210 7.13 17.93 19.02
CA ARG A 210 8.30 18.50 19.71
C ARG A 210 9.55 18.50 18.85
N LEU A 211 9.60 17.66 17.83
CA LEU A 211 10.70 17.59 16.88
C LEU A 211 10.43 18.56 15.71
N ALA A 212 11.49 19.16 15.17
CA ALA A 212 11.37 20.10 14.05
C ALA A 212 10.76 19.41 12.81
N SER A 213 11.20 18.18 12.52
CA SER A 213 10.67 17.40 11.39
C SER A 213 9.18 17.09 11.56
N GLY A 214 8.77 16.71 12.77
CA GLY A 214 7.39 16.38 13.08
C GLY A 214 6.50 17.62 13.05
N SER A 215 6.97 18.76 13.58
CA SER A 215 6.26 20.03 13.45
C SER A 215 6.07 20.44 11.98
N ALA A 216 7.11 20.35 11.16
CA ALA A 216 7.04 20.64 9.72
C ALA A 216 6.10 19.68 8.98
N PHE A 217 6.12 18.40 9.34
CA PHE A 217 5.22 17.39 8.82
C PHE A 217 3.76 17.74 9.14
N LEU A 218 3.46 18.02 10.40
CA LEU A 218 2.11 18.37 10.84
C LEU A 218 1.60 19.66 10.21
N ALA A 219 2.46 20.67 10.06
CA ALA A 219 2.13 21.89 9.35
C ALA A 219 1.79 21.68 7.87
N SER A 220 2.26 20.57 7.27
CA SER A 220 1.95 20.23 5.87
C SER A 220 0.62 19.48 5.68
N ILE A 221 0.03 18.98 6.76
CA ILE A 221 -1.26 18.28 6.77
C ILE A 221 -2.40 19.29 6.65
N THR A 222 -3.30 19.05 5.71
CA THR A 222 -4.46 19.92 5.46
C THR A 222 -5.75 19.40 6.10
N HIS A 223 -5.85 18.09 6.29
CA HIS A 223 -7.01 17.43 6.88
C HIS A 223 -6.54 16.43 7.94
N LEU A 224 -6.90 16.68 9.19
CA LEU A 224 -6.69 15.75 10.30
C LEU A 224 -8.04 15.18 10.72
N ILE A 225 -8.18 13.86 10.65
CA ILE A 225 -9.40 13.14 11.02
C ILE A 225 -9.07 12.27 12.23
N ALA A 226 -9.84 12.41 13.29
CA ALA A 226 -9.71 11.61 14.50
C ALA A 226 -10.91 10.65 14.61
N ILE A 227 -10.64 9.35 14.69
CA ILE A 227 -11.63 8.30 14.90
C ILE A 227 -11.46 7.78 16.33
N PRO A 228 -12.40 8.06 17.24
CA PRO A 228 -12.33 7.56 18.61
C PRO A 228 -12.40 6.02 18.65
N PRO A 229 -11.89 5.36 19.70
CA PRO A 229 -12.11 3.94 19.89
C PRO A 229 -13.61 3.64 20.06
N ASP A 230 -14.08 2.50 19.56
CA ASP A 230 -15.45 2.03 19.79
C ASP A 230 -15.67 1.74 21.27
N GLU A 231 -16.85 2.08 21.81
CA GLU A 231 -17.18 1.89 23.24
C GLU A 231 -17.09 0.40 23.67
N ASP A 232 -17.28 -0.53 22.73
CA ASP A 232 -17.18 -1.98 22.96
C ASP A 232 -15.74 -2.49 23.21
N ASP A 233 -14.69 -1.72 22.85
CA ASP A 233 -13.30 -2.09 23.14
C ASP A 233 -12.97 -1.96 24.65
N PHE A 234 -13.76 -1.21 25.43
CA PHE A 234 -13.56 -1.04 26.87
C PHE A 234 -14.23 -2.11 27.75
N THR A 235 -15.17 -2.89 27.21
CA THR A 235 -16.00 -3.83 28.01
C THR A 235 -15.53 -5.28 27.96
N ARG A 236 -14.54 -5.64 27.14
CA ARG A 236 -14.00 -7.01 27.09
C ARG A 236 -13.16 -7.30 28.34
N PRO A 237 -13.57 -8.25 29.22
CA PRO A 237 -12.82 -8.57 30.42
C PRO A 237 -11.45 -9.17 30.08
N LEU A 238 -10.45 -8.84 30.89
CA LEU A 238 -9.12 -9.44 30.88
C LEU A 238 -9.26 -10.95 31.14
N SER A 239 -9.26 -11.76 30.09
CA SER A 239 -8.98 -13.19 30.24
C SER A 239 -7.48 -13.33 30.51
N VAL A 240 -7.15 -13.55 31.80
CA VAL A 240 -5.82 -13.91 32.30
C VAL A 240 -5.45 -15.32 31.84
#